data_AF-A0A355SD69-F1
#
_entry.id   AF-A0A355SD69-F1
#
_cell.length_a   1.000
_cell.length_b   1.000
_cell.length_c   1.000
_cell.angle_alpha   90.00
_cell.angle_beta   90.00
_cell.angle_gamma   90.00
#
_symmetry.space_group_name_H-M   'P 1'
#
loop_
_entity.id
_entity.type
_entity.pdbx_description
1 polymer ?
#
loop_
_entity_poly.entity_id
_entity_poly.type
_entity_poly.pdbx_seq_one_letter_code
_entity_poly.pdbx_strand_id
1 'polypeptide(L)' 'MPVGGKVLSSFFAAVTPRTAGFNSISTSGMTPAGRFLTIILMFIGGSPGSTAGGIKTTTFGVLIMTIIAAIKGREDTV' A
#
# COMPACT_ATOMS: atom_id res chain seq x y z
N MET A 1 -6.99 4.69 -24.35
CA MET A 1 -7.75 5.36 -23.27
C MET A 1 -7.53 6.87 -23.34
N PRO A 2 -8.62 7.67 -23.26
CA PRO A 2 -8.55 9.11 -23.01
C PRO A 2 -7.75 9.44 -21.76
N VAL A 3 -7.18 10.65 -21.65
CA VAL A 3 -6.32 11.05 -20.51
C VAL A 3 -7.05 10.89 -19.17
N GLY A 4 -8.33 11.28 -19.09
CA GLY A 4 -9.15 11.07 -17.89
C GLY A 4 -9.34 9.59 -17.53
N GLY A 5 -9.52 8.71 -18.53
CA GLY A 5 -9.62 7.27 -18.32
C GLY A 5 -8.30 6.63 -17.85
N LYS A 6 -7.15 7.15 -18.30
CA LYS A 6 -5.83 6.71 -17.82
C LYS A 6 -5.61 7.08 -16.36
N VAL A 7 -6.01 8.28 -15.94
CA VAL A 7 -5.89 8.72 -14.54
C VAL A 7 -6.77 7.85 -13.63
N LEU A 8 -8.03 7.64 -14.02
CA LEU A 8 -8.97 6.85 -13.22
C LEU A 8 -8.53 5.38 -13.09
N SER A 9 -8.09 4.76 -14.18
CA SER A 9 -7.59 3.37 -14.17
C SER A 9 -6.31 3.22 -13.33
N SER A 10 -5.40 4.20 -13.40
CA SER A 10 -4.18 4.20 -12.56
C SER A 10 -4.51 4.38 -11.09
N PHE A 11 -5.50 5.22 -10.75
CA PHE A 11 -5.95 5.43 -9.39
C PHE A 11 -6.65 4.18 -8.82
N PHE A 12 -7.54 3.55 -9.60
CA PHE A 12 -8.13 2.27 -9.22
C PHE A 12 -7.07 1.19 -9.02
N ALA A 13 -6.11 1.08 -9.93
CA ALA A 13 -5.00 0.13 -9.82
C ALA A 13 -4.11 0.38 -8.59
N ALA A 14 -4.09 1.58 -8.00
CA ALA A 14 -3.35 1.89 -6.78
C ALA A 14 -4.18 1.69 -5.49
N VAL A 15 -5.49 1.95 -5.52
CA VAL A 15 -6.37 1.82 -4.35
C VAL A 15 -6.81 0.38 -4.14
N THR A 16 -7.15 -0.33 -5.22
CA THR A 16 -7.70 -1.67 -5.12
C THR A 16 -6.76 -2.73 -4.51
N PRO A 17 -5.43 -2.69 -4.74
CA PRO A 17 -4.48 -3.56 -4.05
C PRO A 17 -4.45 -3.36 -2.54
N ARG A 18 -4.94 -2.23 -2.00
CA ARG A 18 -5.18 -2.05 -0.56
C ARG A 18 -6.43 -2.79 -0.10
N THR A 19 -6.44 -4.11 -0.33
CA THR A 19 -7.39 -5.13 0.20
C THR A 19 -8.81 -5.16 -0.40
N ALA A 20 -9.10 -4.38 -1.45
CA ALA A 20 -10.41 -4.45 -2.11
C ALA A 20 -10.51 -5.59 -3.14
N GLY A 21 -9.39 -5.99 -3.77
CA GLY A 21 -9.32 -7.22 -4.58
C GLY A 21 -9.98 -7.18 -5.97
N PHE A 22 -10.55 -6.05 -6.39
CA PHE A 22 -11.10 -5.87 -7.74
C PHE A 22 -10.00 -5.78 -8.83
N ASN A 23 -10.34 -6.14 -10.07
CA ASN A 23 -9.43 -6.01 -11.20
C ASN A 23 -10.06 -5.09 -12.25
N SER A 24 -9.63 -3.81 -12.29
CA SER A 24 -10.09 -2.86 -13.33
C SER A 24 -9.32 -3.01 -14.65
N ILE A 25 -8.14 -3.62 -14.61
CA ILE A 25 -7.28 -3.93 -15.76
C ILE A 25 -6.71 -5.34 -15.57
N SER A 26 -6.38 -6.04 -16.65
CA SER A 26 -5.82 -7.40 -16.58
C SER A 26 -4.47 -7.40 -15.87
N THR A 27 -4.42 -7.91 -14.64
CA THR A 27 -3.20 -8.05 -13.83
C THR A 27 -2.15 -8.97 -14.49
N SER A 28 -2.60 -9.90 -15.34
CA SER A 28 -1.74 -10.71 -16.21
C SER A 28 -1.04 -9.93 -17.33
N GLY A 29 -1.50 -8.72 -17.67
CA GLY A 29 -0.87 -7.84 -18.65
C GLY A 29 0.02 -6.74 -18.06
N MET A 30 0.13 -6.64 -16.73
CA MET A 30 0.96 -5.62 -16.07
C MET A 30 2.46 -5.89 -16.25
N THR A 31 3.23 -4.81 -16.32
CA THR A 31 4.70 -4.87 -16.30
C THR A 31 5.20 -5.52 -15.00
N PRO A 32 6.36 -6.21 -15.01
CA PRO A 32 6.93 -6.82 -13.82
C PRO A 32 7.11 -5.83 -12.65
N ALA A 33 7.52 -4.60 -12.95
CA ALA A 33 7.65 -3.52 -11.97
C ALA A 33 6.30 -3.12 -11.35
N GLY A 34 5.22 -3.02 -12.16
CA GLY A 34 3.88 -2.71 -11.66
C GLY A 34 3.31 -3.82 -10.77
N ARG A 35 3.59 -5.08 -11.09
CA ARG A 35 3.22 -6.23 -10.24
C ARG A 35 3.97 -6.20 -8.91
N PHE A 36 5.27 -5.90 -8.92
CA PHE A 36 6.05 -5.77 -7.70
C PHE A 36 5.52 -4.67 -6.79
N LEU A 37 5.18 -3.49 -7.35
CA LEU A 37 4.56 -2.41 -6.60
C LEU A 37 3.19 -2.83 -6.03
N THR A 38 2.39 -3.54 -6.81
CA THR A 38 1.08 -4.07 -6.38
C THR A 38 1.21 -5.00 -5.17
N ILE A 39 2.25 -5.85 -5.14
CA ILE A 39 2.54 -6.73 -4.01
C ILE A 39 2.86 -5.92 -2.75
N ILE A 40 3.70 -4.88 -2.85
CA ILE A 40 4.01 -4.00 -1.71
C ILE A 40 2.75 -3.31 -1.19
N LEU A 41 1.88 -2.83 -2.09
CA LEU A 41 0.61 -2.19 -1.74
C LEU A 41 -0.40 -3.17 -1.11
N MET A 42 -0.34 -4.46 -1.42
CA MET A 42 -1.13 -5.49 -0.74
C MET A 42 -0.61 -5.83 0.65
N PHE A 43 0.71 -5.74 0.84
CA PHE A 43 1.36 -5.95 2.14
C PHE A 43 1.06 -4.82 3.13
N ILE A 44 1.12 -3.57 2.68
CA ILE A 44 0.73 -2.38 3.46
C ILE A 44 -0.76 -2.11 3.20
N GLY A 45 -1.60 -2.71 4.04
CA GLY A 45 -3.04 -2.67 3.89
C GLY A 45 -3.68 -1.36 4.37
N GLY A 46 -4.84 -1.49 5.01
CA GLY A 46 -5.63 -0.34 5.48
C GLY A 46 -5.23 0.19 6.86
N SER A 47 -5.99 1.17 7.34
CA SER A 47 -5.85 1.73 8.69
C SER A 47 -6.38 0.76 9.77
N PRO A 48 -5.99 0.94 11.04
CA PRO A 48 -6.60 0.26 12.18
C PRO A 48 -8.12 0.47 12.21
N GLY A 49 -8.84 -0.54 12.70
CA GLY A 49 -10.32 -0.51 12.72
C GLY A 49 -10.99 -0.71 11.35
N SER A 50 -10.23 -0.85 10.25
CA SER A 50 -10.76 -1.21 8.93
C SER A 50 -10.84 -2.74 8.74
N THR A 51 -11.68 -3.18 7.79
CA THR A 51 -11.79 -4.58 7.33
C THR A 51 -10.63 -5.03 6.44
N ALA A 52 -9.71 -4.12 6.12
CA ALA A 52 -8.52 -4.39 5.32
C ALA A 52 -7.54 -5.36 6.03
N GLY A 53 -7.05 -6.40 5.36
CA GLY A 53 -5.94 -7.25 5.83
C GLY A 53 -4.55 -6.59 5.74
N GLY A 54 -3.48 -7.34 6.07
CA GLY A 54 -2.08 -6.90 5.94
C GLY A 54 -1.52 -6.11 7.14
N ILE A 55 -0.31 -5.54 6.98
CA ILE A 55 0.27 -4.62 7.98
C ILE A 55 -0.50 -3.32 7.92
N LYS A 56 -1.08 -2.94 9.07
CA LYS A 56 -1.85 -1.70 9.17
C LYS A 56 -0.95 -0.49 8.98
N THR A 57 -1.50 0.56 8.37
CA THR A 57 -0.74 1.79 8.11
C THR A 57 -0.15 2.40 9.38
N THR A 58 -0.84 2.31 10.52
CA THR A 58 -0.30 2.78 11.80
C THR A 58 0.78 1.85 12.35
N THR A 59 0.67 0.53 12.20
CA THR A 59 1.73 -0.41 12.61
C THR A 59 3.00 -0.15 11.82
N PHE A 60 2.87 0.06 10.50
CA PHE A 60 3.99 0.46 9.67
C PHE A 60 4.59 1.81 10.11
N GLY A 61 3.73 2.79 10.43
CA GLY A 61 4.18 4.08 10.97
C GLY A 61 4.92 3.98 12.30
N VAL A 62 4.42 3.18 13.24
CA VAL A 62 5.06 2.93 14.53
C VAL A 62 6.41 2.24 14.32
N LEU A 63 6.48 1.22 13.45
CA LEU A 63 7.75 0.55 13.13
C LEU A 63 8.80 1.53 12.59
N ILE A 64 8.41 2.43 11.67
CA ILE A 64 9.32 3.48 11.17
C ILE A 64 9.76 4.41 12.29
N MET A 65 8.82 4.87 13.13
CA MET A 65 9.14 5.75 14.27
C MET A 65 10.11 5.08 15.23
N THR A 66 9.88 3.81 15.57
CA THR A 66 10.77 3.01 16.42
C THR A 66 12.16 2.86 15.81
N ILE A 67 12.27 2.59 14.51
CA ILE A 67 13.57 2.53 13.82
C ILE A 67 14.29 3.89 13.93
N ILE A 68 13.59 4.99 13.69
CA ILE A 68 14.17 6.34 13.78
C ILE A 68 14.64 6.63 15.20
N ALA A 69 13.85 6.28 16.22
CA ALA A 69 14.22 6.52 17.62
C ALA A 69 15.36 5.64 18.09
N ALA A 70 15.41 4.37 17.66
CA ALA A 70 16.53 3.48 17.90
C ALA A 70 17.84 4.04 17.33
N ILE A 71 17.82 4.55 16.09
CA ILE A 71 18.97 5.23 15.47
C ILE A 71 19.34 6.50 16.25
N LYS A 72 18.35 7.21 16.79
CA LYS A 72 18.54 8.45 17.54
C LYS A 72 18.87 8.25 19.03
N GLY A 73 19.03 6.99 19.47
CA GLY A 73 19.35 6.64 20.85
C GLY A 73 18.28 7.00 21.88
N ARG A 74 17.01 7.09 21.47
CA ARG A 74 15.87 7.28 22.39
C ARG A 74 15.24 5.93 22.68
N GLU A 75 15.16 5.56 23.95
CA GLU A 75 14.59 4.27 24.40
C GLU A 75 13.06 4.21 24.23
N ASP A 76 12.37 5.36 24.21
CA ASP A 76 10.90 5.40 24.11
C ASP A 76 10.40 6.07 22.82
N THR A 77 9.45 5.39 22.16
CA THR A 77 8.72 5.88 20.97
C THR A 77 7.21 5.96 21.13
N VAL A 78 6.72 5.89 22.37
CA VAL A 78 5.30 6.02 22.74
C VAL A 78 5.15 6.90 23.97
#